data_AF-A0A7J2I0E5-F1
#
_entry.id   AF-A0A7J2I0E5-F1
#
_cell.length_a   1.000
_cell.length_b   1.000
_cell.length_c   1.000
_cell.angle_alpha   90.00
_cell.angle_beta   90.00
_cell.angle_gamma   90.00
#
_symmetry.space_group_name_H-M   'P 1'
#
loop_
_entity.id
_entity.type
_entity.pdbx_description
1 polymer ?
#
loop_
_entity_poly.entity_id
_entity_poly.type
_entity_poly.pdbx_seq_one_letter_code
_entity_poly.pdbx_strand_id
1 'polypeptide(L)'
;MSQSCTPWYPTIFPEKCDGCAPFDKPKCVEFCPNGVFTFQDGKAVVAYPHKCVNGCTACEPLCHKKAITFPKRQAAFTSVKSGDKGLLRKVTCIKCGKTFWTNREIDICMDCER
;
A
#
# COMPACT_ATOMS: atom_id res chain seq x y z
N MET A 1 -18.11 12.79 23.41
CA MET A 1 -17.13 12.54 22.33
C MET A 1 -17.00 11.04 22.13
N SER A 2 -17.91 10.45 21.35
CA SER A 2 -17.92 9.00 21.09
C SER A 2 -16.97 8.71 19.92
N GLN A 3 -15.67 8.84 20.16
CA GLN A 3 -14.68 8.36 19.20
C GLN A 3 -14.77 6.84 19.21
N SER A 4 -15.23 6.27 18.11
CA SER A 4 -15.13 4.84 17.83
C SER A 4 -13.65 4.48 17.80
N CYS A 5 -13.10 4.16 18.96
CA CYS A 5 -11.71 3.76 19.16
C CYS A 5 -11.57 2.29 18.75
N THR A 6 -11.82 2.00 17.47
CA THR A 6 -11.51 0.67 16.94
C THR A 6 -10.00 0.56 16.93
N PRO A 7 -9.42 -0.39 17.68
CA PRO A 7 -7.98 -0.46 17.80
C PRO A 7 -7.41 -0.91 16.45
N TRP A 8 -6.51 -0.10 15.91
CA TRP A 8 -5.86 -0.36 14.63
C TRP A 8 -4.47 -0.94 14.86
N TYR A 9 -4.31 -2.22 14.60
CA TYR A 9 -3.02 -2.89 14.65
C TYR A 9 -3.03 -4.14 13.76
N PRO A 10 -1.87 -4.59 13.27
CA PRO A 10 -1.77 -5.81 12.50
C PRO A 10 -1.93 -7.05 13.40
N THR A 11 -2.54 -8.09 12.86
CA THR A 11 -2.52 -9.44 13.43
C THR A 11 -1.60 -10.32 12.58
N ILE A 12 -0.72 -11.09 13.23
CA ILE A 12 0.15 -12.06 12.56
C ILE A 12 -0.43 -13.46 12.76
N PHE A 13 -0.61 -14.19 11.66
CA PHE A 13 -1.01 -15.60 11.68
C PHE A 13 0.23 -16.50 11.76
N PRO A 14 0.46 -17.17 12.92
CA PRO A 14 1.66 -17.98 13.12
C PRO A 14 1.70 -19.24 12.23
N GLU A 15 0.57 -19.67 11.68
CA GLU A 15 0.48 -20.79 10.74
C GLU A 15 1.08 -20.45 9.37
N LYS A 16 0.97 -19.20 8.96
CA LYS A 16 1.49 -18.71 7.67
C LYS A 16 2.88 -18.09 7.80
N CYS A 17 3.23 -17.60 8.99
CA CYS A 17 4.53 -17.01 9.26
C CYS A 17 5.61 -18.09 9.29
N ASP A 18 6.52 -18.03 8.32
CA ASP A 18 7.71 -18.89 8.22
C ASP A 18 8.95 -18.21 8.83
N GLY A 19 8.75 -17.18 9.66
CA GLY A 19 9.86 -16.44 10.27
C GLY A 19 10.67 -15.59 9.32
N CYS A 20 10.23 -15.43 8.07
CA CYS A 20 11.09 -14.94 7.00
C CYS A 20 12.35 -15.81 6.84
N ALA A 21 12.29 -17.13 7.05
CA ALA A 21 13.40 -18.07 6.88
C ALA A 21 14.30 -17.87 5.63
N PRO A 22 13.79 -17.49 4.44
CA PRO A 22 14.65 -17.19 3.29
C PRO A 22 15.40 -15.85 3.37
N PHE A 23 15.15 -15.02 4.38
CA PHE A 23 15.77 -13.72 4.59
C PHE A 23 16.46 -13.69 5.96
N ASP A 24 17.66 -13.12 6.06
CA ASP A 24 18.42 -13.06 7.33
C ASP A 24 17.65 -12.40 8.48
N LYS A 25 16.69 -11.53 8.16
CA LYS A 25 15.88 -10.81 9.13
C LYS A 25 14.40 -10.71 8.71
N PRO A 26 13.48 -10.66 9.68
CA PRO A 26 12.06 -10.42 9.43
C PRO A 26 11.83 -9.01 8.87
N LYS A 27 11.48 -8.93 7.58
CA LYS A 27 11.25 -7.66 6.86
C LYS A 27 10.21 -6.76 7.54
N CYS A 28 9.20 -7.35 8.17
CA CYS A 28 8.16 -6.59 8.89
C CYS A 28 8.71 -5.86 10.14
N VAL A 29 9.70 -6.45 10.82
CA VAL A 29 10.35 -5.84 11.99
C VAL A 29 11.29 -4.72 11.53
N GLU A 30 12.14 -4.98 10.54
CA GLU A 30 13.09 -3.97 10.04
C GLU A 30 12.40 -2.80 9.34
N PHE A 31 11.29 -3.04 8.65
CA PHE A 31 10.56 -1.98 7.96
C PHE A 31 9.79 -1.06 8.92
N CYS A 32 9.37 -1.54 10.09
CA CYS A 32 8.51 -0.76 10.98
C CYS A 32 9.35 0.14 11.90
N PRO A 33 9.46 1.46 11.64
CA PRO A 33 10.28 2.36 12.47
C PRO A 33 9.72 2.50 13.89
N ASN A 34 8.43 2.21 14.09
CA ASN A 34 7.77 2.31 15.38
C ASN A 34 8.02 1.09 16.28
N GLY A 35 8.69 0.04 15.77
CA GLY A 35 8.98 -1.17 16.55
C GLY A 35 7.72 -1.88 17.04
N VAL A 36 6.68 -1.98 16.20
CA VAL A 36 5.42 -2.67 16.53
C VAL A 36 5.63 -4.18 16.68
N PHE A 37 6.52 -4.74 15.86
CA PHE A 37 6.80 -6.17 15.80
C PHE A 37 8.05 -6.52 16.60
N THR A 38 8.05 -7.70 17.19
CA THR A 38 9.24 -8.36 17.75
C THR A 38 9.39 -9.74 17.11
N PHE A 39 10.56 -10.34 17.25
CA PHE A 39 10.87 -11.67 16.74
C PHE A 39 11.09 -12.63 17.92
N GLN A 40 10.25 -13.65 18.02
CA GLN A 40 10.28 -14.66 19.08
C GLN A 40 10.00 -16.03 18.47
N ASP A 41 10.72 -17.06 18.92
CA ASP A 41 10.54 -18.45 18.49
C ASP A 41 10.56 -18.66 16.97
N GLY A 42 11.42 -17.90 16.29
CA GLY A 42 11.52 -17.96 14.83
C GLY A 42 10.32 -17.36 14.10
N LYS A 43 9.46 -16.59 14.77
CA LYS A 43 8.27 -15.95 14.18
C LYS A 43 8.17 -14.49 14.58
N ALA A 44 7.55 -13.69 13.70
CA ALA A 44 7.23 -12.31 14.03
C ALA A 44 5.94 -12.27 14.87
N VAL A 45 5.95 -11.49 15.95
CA VAL A 45 4.78 -11.27 16.82
C VAL A 45 4.58 -9.78 17.10
N VAL A 46 3.34 -9.37 17.33
CA VAL A 46 3.00 -7.96 17.58
C VAL A 46 3.16 -7.68 19.07
N ALA A 47 4.29 -7.09 19.47
CA ALA A 47 4.57 -6.77 20.88
C ALA A 47 3.96 -5.42 21.30
N TYR A 48 3.95 -4.44 20.41
CA TYR A 48 3.54 -3.08 20.72
C TYR A 48 2.44 -2.59 19.77
N PRO A 49 1.20 -3.14 19.89
CA PRO A 49 0.10 -2.78 18.99
C PRO A 49 -0.26 -1.29 19.05
N HIS A 50 -0.09 -0.65 20.22
CA HIS A 50 -0.35 0.77 20.42
C HIS A 50 0.62 1.70 19.66
N LYS A 51 1.77 1.19 19.22
CA LYS A 51 2.72 1.97 18.38
C LYS A 51 2.35 1.92 16.90
N CYS A 52 1.33 1.15 16.53
CA CYS A 52 0.85 1.10 15.16
C CYS A 52 0.07 2.38 14.83
N VAL A 53 0.43 3.04 13.72
CA VAL A 53 -0.24 4.25 13.27
C VAL A 53 -1.59 3.87 12.66
N ASN A 54 -2.67 4.52 13.12
CA ASN A 54 -4.03 4.31 12.61
C ASN A 54 -4.08 4.47 11.08
N GLY A 55 -4.50 3.42 10.38
CA GLY A 55 -4.62 3.40 8.92
C GLY A 55 -3.35 3.03 8.15
N CYS A 56 -2.21 2.83 8.82
CA CYS A 56 -1.00 2.31 8.19
C CYS A 56 -1.15 0.81 7.90
N THR A 57 -1.00 0.41 6.64
CA THR A 57 -0.99 -0.98 6.16
C THR A 57 0.31 -1.35 5.44
N ALA A 58 1.34 -0.51 5.53
CA ALA A 58 2.54 -0.62 4.70
C ALA A 58 3.33 -1.92 4.91
N CYS A 59 3.22 -2.55 6.10
CA CYS A 59 3.87 -3.83 6.38
C CYS A 59 3.12 -5.05 5.82
N GLU A 60 1.83 -4.96 5.51
CA GLU A 60 1.04 -6.06 4.95
C GLU A 60 1.62 -6.63 3.65
N PRO A 61 1.90 -5.82 2.61
CA PRO A 61 2.44 -6.34 1.34
C PRO A 61 3.89 -6.81 1.43
N LEU A 62 4.62 -6.49 2.51
CA LEU A 62 6.01 -6.91 2.68
C LEU A 62 6.16 -8.39 3.05
N CYS A 63 5.09 -8.99 3.60
CA CYS A 63 5.10 -10.40 3.95
C CYS A 63 4.83 -11.25 2.72
N HIS A 64 5.84 -11.98 2.24
CA HIS A 64 5.71 -12.89 1.10
C HIS A 64 4.67 -13.99 1.33
N LYS A 65 4.52 -14.47 2.56
CA LYS A 65 3.49 -15.45 2.95
C LYS A 65 2.11 -14.84 3.22
N LYS A 66 1.97 -13.51 3.16
CA LYS A 66 0.72 -12.80 3.53
C LYS A 66 0.19 -13.25 4.90
N ALA A 67 1.09 -13.35 5.88
CA ALA A 67 0.77 -13.74 7.26
C ALA A 67 0.27 -12.56 8.11
N ILE A 68 0.41 -11.33 7.62
CA ILE A 68 -0.03 -10.10 8.28
C ILE A 68 -1.42 -9.74 7.76
N THR A 69 -2.33 -9.35 8.64
CA THR A 69 -3.66 -8.88 8.26
C THR A 69 -4.09 -7.73 9.16
N PHE A 70 -4.77 -6.75 8.58
CA PHE A 70 -5.32 -5.61 9.30
C PHE A 70 -6.84 -5.71 9.50
N PRO A 71 -7.40 -5.01 10.49
CA PRO A 71 -8.84 -4.80 10.57
C PRO A 71 -9.32 -4.19 9.25
N LYS A 72 -10.36 -4.77 8.64
CA LYS A 72 -10.97 -4.15 7.47
C LYS A 72 -11.51 -2.79 7.91
N ARG A 73 -10.96 -1.70 7.37
CA ARG A 73 -11.70 -0.44 7.35
C ARG A 73 -13.03 -0.80 6.70
N GLN A 74 -14.13 -0.59 7.40
CA GLN A 74 -15.45 -0.61 6.77
C GLN A 74 -15.47 0.57 5.80
N ALA A 75 -14.86 0.39 4.64
CA ALA A 75 -15.11 1.23 3.50
C ALA A 75 -16.58 0.95 3.16
N ALA A 76 -17.43 1.94 3.38
CA ALA A 76 -18.71 1.97 2.70
C ALA A 76 -18.40 1.71 1.22
N PHE A 77 -18.85 0.56 0.73
CA PHE A 77 -18.57 0.10 -0.63
C PHE A 77 -19.11 1.13 -1.62
N THR A 78 -18.22 1.92 -2.21
CA THR A 78 -18.40 2.30 -3.61
C THR A 78 -17.45 1.42 -4.39
N SER A 79 -18.02 0.43 -5.06
CA SER A 79 -17.36 -0.37 -6.08
C SER A 79 -16.76 0.56 -7.14
N VAL A 80 -15.51 0.99 -6.97
CA VAL A 80 -14.78 1.68 -8.03
C VAL A 80 -14.40 0.62 -9.04
N LYS A 81 -15.10 0.63 -10.18
CA LYS A 81 -14.73 -0.15 -11.35
C LYS A 81 -13.30 0.28 -11.73
N SER A 82 -12.34 -0.64 -11.69
CA SER A 82 -11.03 -0.44 -12.31
C SER A 82 -11.22 -0.29 -13.82
N GLY A 83 -11.51 0.93 -14.26
CA GLY A 83 -11.92 1.18 -15.64
C GLY A 83 -11.98 2.64 -16.02
N ASP A 84 -11.22 3.52 -15.36
CA ASP A 84 -11.28 4.95 -15.66
C ASP A 84 -9.93 5.41 -16.20
N LYS A 85 -9.81 5.48 -17.53
CA LYS A 85 -8.85 6.38 -18.21
C LYS A 85 -9.25 7.85 -17.97
N GLY A 86 -9.71 8.19 -16.76
CA GLY A 86 -10.52 9.36 -16.40
C GLY A 86 -9.77 10.68 -16.29
N LEU A 87 -8.50 10.72 -16.72
CA LEU A 87 -7.75 11.98 -16.84
C LEU A 87 -6.98 12.12 -18.15
N LEU A 88 -6.94 11.08 -18.99
CA LEU A 88 -6.16 11.11 -20.23
C LEU A 88 -7.09 11.39 -21.40
N ARG A 89 -6.95 12.58 -21.99
CA ARG A 89 -7.55 12.91 -23.28
C ARG A 89 -6.61 12.52 -24.42
N LYS A 90 -7.18 12.01 -25.50
CA LYS A 90 -6.45 11.72 -26.74
C LYS A 90 -6.42 12.99 -27.58
N VAL A 91 -5.24 13.52 -27.85
CA VAL A 91 -5.04 14.78 -28.61
C VAL A 91 -4.03 14.58 -29.72
N THR A 92 -4.08 15.45 -30.72
CA THR A 92 -3.14 15.47 -31.84
C THR A 92 -2.23 16.68 -31.70
N CYS A 93 -0.92 16.45 -31.73
CA CYS A 93 0.07 17.51 -31.60
C CYS A 93 -0.05 18.53 -32.75
N ILE A 94 -0.21 19.82 -32.41
CA ILE A 94 -0.30 20.89 -33.41
C ILE A 94 0.99 21.09 -34.23
N LYS A 95 2.16 20.66 -33.71
CA LYS A 95 3.46 20.83 -34.40
C LYS A 95 3.81 19.67 -35.32
N CYS A 96 3.59 18.43 -34.90
CA CYS A 96 4.07 17.24 -35.62
C CYS A 96 2.96 16.26 -36.04
N GLY A 97 1.70 16.55 -35.72
CA GLY A 97 0.56 15.70 -36.09
C GLY A 97 0.49 14.35 -35.36
N LYS A 98 1.41 14.06 -34.43
CA LYS A 98 1.38 12.81 -33.65
C LYS A 98 0.20 12.80 -32.69
N THR A 99 -0.53 11.69 -32.64
CA THR A 99 -1.59 11.48 -31.66
C THR A 99 -1.03 10.91 -30.37
N PHE A 100 -1.34 11.52 -29.23
CA PHE A 100 -0.86 11.10 -27.91
C PHE A 100 -1.94 11.26 -26.83
N TRP A 101 -1.72 10.62 -25.69
CA TRP A 101 -2.59 10.71 -24.52
C TRP A 101 -1.95 11.67 -23.52
N THR A 102 -2.71 12.66 -23.06
CA THR A 102 -2.22 13.61 -22.07
C THR A 102 -3.31 14.03 -21.10
N ASN A 103 -2.92 14.41 -19.90
CA ASN A 103 -3.75 15.11 -18.92
C ASN A 103 -3.49 16.62 -18.91
N ARG A 104 -2.59 17.12 -19.78
CA ARG A 104 -2.26 18.55 -19.90
C ARG A 104 -3.25 19.25 -20.82
N GLU A 105 -3.41 20.56 -20.59
CA GLU A 105 -4.28 21.42 -21.41
C GLU A 105 -3.65 21.81 -22.75
N ILE A 106 -2.36 21.51 -22.94
CA ILE A 106 -1.57 21.88 -24.12
C ILE A 106 -1.54 20.73 -25.13
N ASP A 107 -1.90 21.01 -26.38
CA ASP A 107 -1.91 20.05 -27.48
C ASP A 107 -0.55 19.98 -28.21
N ILE A 108 0.54 19.95 -27.45
CA ILE A 108 1.92 19.82 -27.94
C ILE A 108 2.52 18.55 -27.31
N CYS A 109 3.07 17.65 -28.14
CA CYS A 109 3.72 16.45 -27.62
C CYS A 109 5.07 16.81 -26.97
N MET A 110 5.55 15.94 -26.06
CA MET A 110 6.83 16.12 -25.36
C MET A 110 8.03 16.34 -26.30
N ASP A 111 8.02 15.73 -27.49
CA ASP A 111 9.08 15.92 -28.50
C ASP A 111 9.11 17.35 -29.09
N CYS A 112 7.98 18.04 -29.03
CA CYS A 112 7.75 19.35 -29.66
C CYS A 112 7.74 20.51 -28.66
N GLU A 113 7.80 20.23 -27.36
CA GLU A 113 7.99 21.21 -26.28
C GLU A 113 9.45 21.63 -26.09
N ARG A 114 10.41 20.96 -26.75
CA ARG A 114 11.80 21.41 -26.82
C ARG A 114 11.97 22.64 -27.70
#